data_AF-A0A0F2L9N6-F1
#
_entry.id   AF-A0A0F2L9N6-F1
#
_cell.length_a   1.000
_cell.length_b   1.000
_cell.length_c   1.000
_cell.angle_alpha   90.00
_cell.angle_beta   90.00
_cell.angle_gamma   90.00
#
_symmetry.space_group_name_H-M   'P 1'
#
loop_
_entity.id
_entity.type
_entity.pdbx_description
1 polymer ?
#
loop_
_entity_poly.entity_id
_entity_poly.type
_entity_poly.pdbx_seq_one_letter_code
_entity_poly.pdbx_strand_id
1 'polypeptide(L)' 'MFVYILMGYALSLIALGVISGENVLVYFGLVLLLFANLHNLAKLLRRRRVRVDDELRVS' A
#
# COMPACT_ATOMS: atom_id res chain seq x y z
N MET A 1 -1.13 -2.54 -14.40
CA MET A 1 -2.56 -2.32 -14.66
C MET A 1 -3.44 -2.81 -13.51
N PHE A 2 -3.35 -4.09 -13.10
CA PHE A 2 -4.15 -4.65 -12.00
C PHE A 2 -4.10 -3.82 -10.68
N VAL A 3 -2.91 -3.37 -10.27
CA VAL A 3 -2.72 -2.55 -9.05
C VAL A 3 -3.51 -1.23 -9.10
N TYR A 4 -3.58 -0.58 -10.27
CA TYR A 4 -4.30 0.69 -10.42
C TYR A 4 -5.82 0.49 -10.34
N ILE A 5 -6.33 -0.61 -10.89
CA ILE A 5 -7.74 -0.98 -10.79
C ILE A 5 -8.09 -1.26 -9.32
N LEU A 6 -7.24 -2.01 -8.63
CA LEU A 6 -7.42 -2.32 -7.21
C LEU A 6 -7.37 -1.06 -6.32
N MET A 7 -6.47 -0.13 -6.62
CA MET A 7 -6.41 1.17 -5.93
C MET A 7 -7.67 2.00 -6.15
N GLY A 8 -8.18 2.07 -7.39
CA GLY A 8 -9.43 2.76 -7.70
C GLY A 8 -10.61 2.16 -6.95
N TYR A 9 -10.71 0.83 -6.92
CA TYR A 9 -11.76 0.12 -6.20
C TYR A 9 -11.69 0.34 -4.68
N ALA A 10 -10.49 0.27 -4.12
CA ALA A 10 -10.25 0.56 -2.71
C ALA A 10 -10.62 2.00 -2.33
N LEU A 11 -10.31 2.98 -3.19
CA LEU A 11 -10.68 4.37 -2.99
C LEU A 11 -12.21 4.57 -2.98
N SER A 12 -12.91 3.91 -3.91
CA SER A 12 -14.37 3.93 -3.97
C SER A 12 -15.01 3.35 -2.72
N LEU A 13 -14.47 2.25 -2.18
CA LEU A 13 -14.96 1.64 -0.94
C LEU A 13 -14.76 2.56 0.28
N ILE A 14 -13.63 3.27 0.35
CA ILE A 14 -13.38 4.26 1.39
C ILE A 14 -14.40 5.40 1.27
N ALA A 15 -14.58 5.96 0.08
CA ALA A 15 -15.53 7.04 -0.15
C ALA A 15 -16.96 6.61 0.21
N LEU A 16 -17.37 5.42 -0.22
CA LEU A 16 -18.69 4.87 0.08
C LEU A 16 -18.88 4.65 1.59
N GLY A 17 -17.89 4.09 2.27
CA GLY A 17 -17.93 3.87 3.73
C GLY A 17 -17.99 5.16 4.53
N VAL A 18 -17.29 6.22 4.08
CA VAL A 18 -17.38 7.55 4.69
C VAL A 18 -18.76 8.16 4.47
N ILE A 19 -19.33 8.04 3.27
CA ILE A 19 -20.66 8.56 2.94
C ILE A 19 -21.77 7.81 3.70
N SER A 20 -21.65 6.49 3.83
CA SER A 20 -22.65 5.65 4.51
C SER A 20 -22.50 5.62 6.03
N GLY A 21 -21.38 6.12 6.57
CA GLY A 21 -21.05 6.01 8.00
C GLY A 21 -20.60 4.60 8.42
N GLU A 22 -20.31 3.73 7.46
CA GLU A 22 -19.87 2.35 7.71
C GLU A 22 -18.35 2.27 7.85
N ASN A 23 -17.88 2.31 9.11
CA ASN A 23 -16.46 2.18 9.45
C ASN A 23 -15.82 0.89 8.90
N VAL A 24 -16.59 -0.19 8.80
CA VAL A 24 -16.11 -1.47 8.25
C VAL A 24 -15.66 -1.32 6.80
N LEU A 25 -16.42 -0.60 5.97
CA LEU A 25 -16.08 -0.34 4.57
C LEU A 25 -14.82 0.51 4.45
N VAL A 26 -14.69 1.52 5.31
CA VAL A 26 -13.51 2.38 5.37
C VAL A 26 -12.26 1.56 5.71
N TYR A 27 -12.32 0.74 6.76
CA TYR A 27 -11.19 -0.11 7.13
C TYR A 27 -10.87 -1.13 6.05
N PHE A 28 -11.87 -1.74 5.42
CA PHE A 28 -11.67 -2.70 4.35
C PHE A 28 -10.99 -2.07 3.14
N GLY A 29 -11.43 -0.88 2.73
CA GLY A 29 -10.80 -0.13 1.65
C GLY A 29 -9.36 0.27 1.97
N LEU A 30 -9.06 0.69 3.20
CA LEU A 30 -7.69 1.01 3.64
C LEU A 30 -6.77 -0.23 3.62
N VAL A 31 -7.27 -1.38 4.07
CA VAL A 31 -6.52 -2.65 4.03
C VAL A 31 -6.22 -3.06 2.58
N LEU A 32 -7.21 -2.96 1.70
CA LEU A 32 -7.02 -3.21 0.25
C LEU A 32 -5.97 -2.27 -0.35
N LEU A 33 -5.99 -0.99 0.03
CA LEU A 33 -5.03 0.01 -0.43
C LEU A 33 -3.61 -0.32 0.03
N LEU A 34 -3.47 -0.82 1.27
CA LEU A 34 -2.19 -1.29 1.81
C LEU A 34 -1.66 -2.50 1.03
N PHE A 35 -2.50 -3.50 0.77
CA PHE A 35 -2.12 -4.69 0.00
C PHE A 35 -1.76 -4.35 -1.46
N ALA A 36 -2.51 -3.45 -2.09
CA ALA A 36 -2.21 -2.97 -3.44
C ALA A 36 -0.82 -2.31 -3.52
N ASN A 37 -0.40 -1.65 -2.44
CA ASN A 37 0.89 -0.98 -2.33
C ASN A 37 1.98 -1.82 -1.65
N LEU A 38 1.69 -3.06 -1.22
CA LEU A 38 2.66 -3.93 -0.56
C LEU A 38 3.86 -4.22 -1.48
N HIS A 39 3.63 -4.33 -2.78
CA HIS A 39 4.71 -4.48 -3.76
C HIS A 39 5.64 -3.25 -3.81
N ASN A 40 5.09 -2.05 -3.69
CA ASN A 40 5.86 -0.80 -3.63
C ASN A 40 6.65 -0.71 -2.31
N LEU A 41 6.03 -1.09 -1.20
CA LEU A 41 6.68 -1.19 0.11
C LEU A 41 7.81 -2.22 0.11
N ALA A 42 7.61 -3.40 -0.47
CA ALA A 42 8.63 -4.43 -0.61
C ALA A 42 9.80 -3.94 -1.48
N LYS A 43 9.51 -3.24 -2.58
CA LYS A 43 10.54 -2.63 -3.45
C LYS A 43 11.31 -1.54 -2.72
N LEU A 44 10.64 -0.72 -1.91
CA LEU A 44 11.25 0.32 -1.09
C LEU A 44 12.16 -0.29 0.00
N LEU A 45 11.68 -1.31 0.71
CA LEU A 45 12.43 -2.04 1.74
C LEU A 45 13.67 -2.73 1.14
N ARG A 46 13.53 -3.33 -0.05
CA ARG A 46 14.66 -3.94 -0.76
C ARG A 46 15.72 -2.90 -1.15
N ARG A 47 15.31 -1.71 -1.59
CA ARG A 47 16.25 -0.59 -1.87
C ARG A 47 16.97 -0.08 -0.63
N ARG A 48 16.27 -0.01 0.51
CA ARG A 48 16.91 0.38 1.78
C ARG A 48 17.93 -0.68 2.24
N ARG A 49 17.61 -1.97 2.10
CA ARG A 49 18.54 -3.06 2.46
C ARG A 49 19.83 -3.03 1.64
N VAL A 50 19.73 -2.84 0.32
CA VAL A 50 20.92 -2.77 -0.56
C VAL A 50 21.84 -1.62 -0.19
N ARG A 51 21.29 -0.44 0.17
CA ARG A 51 22.12 0.70 0.63
C ARG A 51 22.90 0.39 1.90
N VAL A 52 22.27 -0.24 2.88
CA VAL A 52 22.90 -0.57 4.16
C VAL A 52 23.99 -1.63 3.98
N ASP A 53 23.76 -2.63 3.13
CA ASP A 53 24.76 -3.66 2.83
C ASP A 53 25.97 -3.10 2.04
N ASP A 54 25.77 -2.10 1.18
CA ASP A 54 26.86 -1.40 0.46
C ASP A 54 27.68 -0.50 1.41
N GLU A 55 27.04 0.23 2.33
CA GLU A 55 27.74 1.05 3.33
C GLU A 55 28.62 0.19 4.27
N LEU A 56 28.18 -1.01 4.63
CA LEU A 56 28.94 -1.96 5.46
C LEU A 56 30.10 -2.65 4.74
N ARG A 57 30.14 -2.64 3.41
CA ARG A 57 31.24 -3.22 2.61
C ARG A 57 32.37 -2.25 2.28
N VAL A 58 32.11 -0.96 2.46
CA VAL A 58 33.07 0.14 2.16
C VAL A 58 33.77 0.64 3.43
N SER A 59 33.27 0.28 4.62
CA SER A 59 33.92 0.48 5.93
C SER A 59 34.84 -0.68 6.30
#